data_AF-A0A962MG71-F1
#
_entry.id   AF-A0A962MG71-F1
#
_cell.length_a   1.000
_cell.length_b   1.000
_cell.length_c   1.000
_cell.angle_alpha   90.00
_cell.angle_beta   90.00
_cell.angle_gamma   90.00
#
_symmetry.space_group_name_H-M   'P 1'
#
loop_
_entity.id
_entity.type
_entity.pdbx_description
1 polymer ?
#
loop_
_entity_poly.entity_id
_entity_poly.type
_entity_poly.pdbx_seq_one_letter_code
_entity_poly.pdbx_strand_id
1 'polypeptide(L)'
;MSKTEWPVVLENDDGIRPAGEPDKCFYCGQKVGQPHARDCVTITKIVKVRYTFEVDIEVPHFWGSGDIEDHRNESSWCADNAFDEIDAYVGDACACGCFSAKFVSEVDATPRQKLRE
;
A
#
# COMPACT_ATOMS: atom_id res chain seq x y z
N MET A 1 -2.35 20.80 21.69
CA MET A 1 -2.57 19.81 20.60
C MET A 1 -3.59 20.43 19.65
N SER A 2 -3.16 20.99 18.52
CA SER A 2 -4.10 21.50 17.51
C SER A 2 -4.87 20.31 16.94
N LYS A 3 -6.20 20.37 16.97
CA LYS A 3 -7.04 19.41 16.24
C LYS A 3 -6.62 19.50 14.77
N THR A 4 -6.07 18.42 14.22
CA THR A 4 -5.81 18.38 12.78
C THR A 4 -7.16 18.50 12.07
N GLU A 5 -7.34 19.56 11.30
CA GLU A 5 -8.62 19.86 10.66
C GLU A 5 -8.96 18.78 9.63
N TRP A 6 -10.26 18.49 9.51
CA TRP A 6 -10.72 17.53 8.51
C TRP A 6 -10.62 18.14 7.10
N PRO A 7 -10.13 17.42 6.09
CA PRO A 7 -9.90 18.01 4.78
C PRO A 7 -11.19 18.45 4.09
N VAL A 8 -11.10 19.55 3.35
CA VAL A 8 -12.18 20.11 2.52
C VAL A 8 -11.88 19.83 1.05
N VAL A 9 -12.93 19.72 0.24
CA VAL A 9 -12.80 19.55 -1.21
C VAL A 9 -12.16 20.81 -1.79
N LEU A 10 -10.99 20.67 -2.42
CA LEU A 10 -10.29 21.75 -3.12
C LEU A 10 -10.50 21.66 -4.63
N GLU A 11 -10.28 22.74 -5.37
CA GLU A 11 -10.41 22.75 -6.85
C GLU A 11 -9.46 21.76 -7.54
N ASN A 12 -8.27 21.53 -6.95
CA ASN A 12 -7.28 20.57 -7.43
C ASN A 12 -7.32 19.22 -6.68
N ASP A 13 -8.40 18.91 -5.98
CA ASP A 13 -8.57 17.62 -5.29
C ASP A 13 -8.52 16.46 -6.30
N ASP A 14 -7.77 15.39 -5.98
CA ASP A 14 -7.69 14.18 -6.83
C ASP A 14 -9.04 13.43 -6.91
N GLY A 15 -9.92 13.71 -5.96
CA GLY A 15 -11.32 13.29 -5.97
C GLY A 15 -12.17 13.98 -7.04
N ILE A 16 -11.74 15.11 -7.61
CA ILE A 16 -12.40 15.73 -8.78
C ILE A 16 -11.88 15.03 -10.04
N ARG A 17 -12.72 14.18 -10.63
CA ARG A 17 -12.35 13.33 -11.78
C ARG A 17 -12.82 13.97 -13.10
N PRO A 18 -12.09 13.80 -14.22
CA PRO A 18 -12.49 14.34 -15.52
C PRO A 18 -13.87 13.88 -16.01
N ALA A 19 -14.30 12.68 -15.61
CA ALA A 19 -15.61 12.12 -15.95
C ALA A 19 -16.75 12.55 -14.98
N GLY A 20 -16.45 13.40 -13.99
CA GLY A 20 -17.41 13.90 -13.00
C GLY A 20 -17.71 15.40 -13.15
N GLU A 21 -18.61 15.90 -12.30
CA GLU A 21 -18.82 17.34 -12.18
C GLU A 21 -17.58 18.01 -11.57
N PRO A 22 -17.07 19.11 -12.17
CA PRO A 22 -15.79 19.71 -11.79
C PRO A 22 -15.81 20.44 -10.45
N ASP A 23 -17.00 20.71 -9.89
CA ASP A 23 -17.19 21.49 -8.66
C ASP A 23 -17.45 20.60 -7.43
N LYS A 24 -17.29 19.27 -7.52
CA LYS A 24 -17.50 18.35 -6.40
C LYS A 24 -16.60 17.13 -6.44
N CYS A 25 -16.33 16.56 -5.26
CA CYS A 25 -15.68 15.27 -5.14
C CYS A 25 -16.54 14.18 -5.79
N PHE A 26 -15.96 13.40 -6.70
CA PHE A 26 -16.64 12.31 -7.40
C PHE A 26 -17.14 11.20 -6.45
N TYR A 27 -16.41 10.95 -5.36
CA TYR A 27 -16.68 9.82 -4.47
C TYR A 27 -17.69 10.14 -3.37
N CYS A 28 -17.57 11.29 -2.71
CA CYS A 28 -18.48 11.67 -1.61
C CYS A 28 -19.53 12.73 -1.99
N GLY A 29 -19.45 13.29 -3.21
CA GLY A 29 -20.40 14.28 -3.73
C GLY A 29 -20.35 15.66 -3.08
N GLN A 30 -19.47 15.90 -2.11
CA GLN A 30 -19.30 17.20 -1.45
C GLN A 30 -18.71 18.21 -2.43
N LYS A 31 -19.21 19.46 -2.39
CA LYS A 31 -18.77 20.53 -3.28
C LYS A 31 -17.44 21.13 -2.85
N VAL A 32 -16.74 21.77 -3.77
CA VAL A 32 -15.55 22.59 -3.46
C VAL A 32 -15.85 23.55 -2.31
N GLY A 33 -14.95 23.60 -1.33
CA GLY A 33 -15.08 24.37 -0.09
C GLY A 33 -15.85 23.67 1.04
N GLN A 34 -16.51 22.53 0.78
CA GLN A 34 -17.16 21.73 1.83
C GLN A 34 -16.20 20.66 2.39
N PRO A 35 -16.31 20.31 3.69
CA PRO A 35 -15.61 19.15 4.24
C PRO A 35 -15.95 17.87 3.48
N HIS A 36 -14.97 17.03 3.20
CA HIS A 36 -15.23 15.68 2.67
C HIS A 36 -16.13 14.88 3.62
N ALA A 37 -16.92 13.94 3.10
CA ALA A 37 -17.63 12.99 3.96
C ALA A 37 -16.65 12.15 4.78
N ARG A 38 -17.06 11.69 5.98
CA ARG A 38 -16.18 10.96 6.91
C ARG A 38 -15.75 9.58 6.39
N ASP A 39 -16.50 9.05 5.45
CA ASP A 39 -16.30 7.79 4.73
C ASP A 39 -15.76 8.00 3.30
N CYS A 40 -15.32 9.22 2.95
CA CYS A 40 -14.77 9.50 1.63
C CYS A 40 -13.46 8.74 1.40
N VAL A 41 -13.44 7.89 0.36
CA VAL A 41 -12.30 7.01 0.03
C VAL A 41 -11.04 7.76 -0.41
N THR A 42 -11.14 9.04 -0.76
CA THR A 42 -9.97 9.87 -1.11
C THR A 42 -9.23 10.39 0.11
N ILE A 43 -9.87 10.34 1.29
CA ILE A 43 -9.26 10.73 2.54
C ILE A 43 -8.63 9.51 3.18
N THR A 44 -7.31 9.46 3.14
CA THR A 44 -6.49 8.31 3.54
C THR A 44 -5.76 8.57 4.85
N LYS A 45 -5.16 7.51 5.42
CA LYS A 45 -4.29 7.56 6.60
C LYS A 45 -3.15 6.57 6.40
N ILE A 46 -2.07 6.68 7.17
CA ILE A 46 -0.97 5.71 7.07
C ILE A 46 -1.21 4.57 8.06
N VAL A 47 -1.22 3.35 7.51
CA VAL A 47 -1.26 2.10 8.27
C VAL A 47 -0.01 1.27 8.00
N LYS A 48 0.32 0.40 8.95
CA LYS A 48 1.31 -0.66 8.77
C LYS A 48 0.58 -1.94 8.42
N VAL A 49 0.96 -2.53 7.30
CA VAL A 49 0.51 -3.86 6.85
C VAL A 49 1.73 -4.76 6.83
N ARG A 50 1.60 -5.98 7.37
CA ARG A 50 2.59 -7.03 7.21
C ARG A 50 2.16 -7.91 6.05
N TYR A 51 3.03 -8.04 5.08
CA TYR A 51 2.92 -9.05 4.03
C TYR A 51 3.82 -10.24 4.40
N THR A 52 3.36 -11.44 4.10
CA THR A 52 4.13 -12.68 4.19
C THR A 52 3.90 -13.44 2.91
N PHE A 53 4.97 -13.97 2.33
CA PHE A 53 4.92 -14.79 1.14
C PHE A 53 5.63 -16.13 1.38
N GLU A 54 5.12 -17.18 0.75
CA GLU A 54 5.71 -18.52 0.74
C GLU A 54 5.90 -18.94 -0.72
N VAL A 55 7.15 -19.11 -1.13
CA VAL A 55 7.52 -19.43 -2.52
C VAL A 55 8.52 -20.59 -2.53
N ASP A 56 8.40 -21.46 -3.52
CA ASP A 56 9.38 -22.50 -3.75
C ASP A 56 10.55 -21.93 -4.57
N ILE A 57 11.77 -22.12 -4.09
CA ILE A 57 13.00 -21.63 -4.74
C ILE A 57 13.98 -22.77 -4.98
N GLU A 58 14.78 -22.65 -6.02
CA GLU A 58 15.90 -23.55 -6.27
C GLU A 58 17.13 -23.11 -5.48
N VAL A 59 17.76 -24.05 -4.77
CA VAL A 59 19.00 -23.83 -4.02
C VAL A 59 19.99 -24.97 -4.29
N PRO A 60 21.31 -24.77 -4.10
CA PRO A 60 22.28 -25.86 -4.20
C PRO A 60 21.91 -27.03 -3.29
N HIS A 61 21.91 -28.25 -3.84
CA HIS A 61 21.47 -29.46 -3.13
C HIS A 61 22.23 -29.74 -1.82
N PHE A 62 23.48 -29.28 -1.70
CA PHE A 62 24.28 -29.50 -0.49
C PHE A 62 23.97 -28.50 0.65
N TRP A 63 23.18 -27.45 0.39
CA TRP A 63 22.79 -26.50 1.42
C TRP A 63 21.90 -27.16 2.46
N GLY A 64 22.27 -26.99 3.73
CA GLY A 64 21.42 -27.29 4.86
C GLY A 64 20.55 -26.09 5.25
N SER A 65 19.75 -26.26 6.30
CA SER A 65 18.93 -25.17 6.83
C SER A 65 19.77 -23.97 7.30
N GLY A 66 20.96 -24.21 7.85
CA GLY A 66 21.88 -23.14 8.27
C GLY A 66 22.32 -22.26 7.09
N ASP A 67 22.75 -22.87 5.99
CA ASP A 67 23.15 -22.13 4.78
C ASP A 67 21.99 -21.30 4.23
N ILE A 68 20.76 -21.82 4.27
CA ILE A 68 19.55 -21.11 3.81
C ILE A 68 19.24 -19.91 4.72
N GLU A 69 19.29 -20.08 6.04
CA GLU A 69 19.05 -19.01 7.01
C GLU A 69 20.10 -17.90 6.91
N ASP A 70 21.38 -18.27 6.82
CA ASP A 70 22.49 -17.32 6.65
C ASP A 70 22.34 -16.56 5.32
N HIS A 71 21.91 -17.26 4.26
CA HIS A 71 21.68 -16.64 2.95
C HIS A 71 20.51 -15.66 2.98
N ARG A 72 19.37 -16.06 3.54
CA ARG A 72 18.10 -15.35 3.41
C ARG A 72 17.84 -14.32 4.51
N ASN A 73 18.24 -14.60 5.75
CA ASN A 73 17.86 -13.82 6.93
C ASN A 73 19.02 -13.04 7.56
N GLU A 74 20.27 -13.47 7.36
CA GLU A 74 21.46 -12.75 7.88
C GLU A 74 22.02 -11.68 6.92
N SER A 75 21.22 -11.26 5.94
CA SER A 75 21.54 -10.19 4.98
C SER A 75 22.77 -10.46 4.08
N SER A 76 23.16 -11.72 3.91
CA SER A 76 24.17 -12.08 2.90
C SER A 76 23.60 -12.11 1.48
N TRP A 77 22.27 -12.13 1.35
CA TRP A 77 21.51 -11.88 0.13
C TRP A 77 20.75 -10.55 0.22
N CYS A 78 20.70 -9.78 -0.87
CA CYS A 78 19.98 -8.52 -0.89
C CYS A 78 18.46 -8.76 -0.83
N ALA A 79 17.76 -8.03 0.04
CA ALA A 79 16.30 -8.12 0.13
C ALA A 79 15.60 -7.76 -1.19
N ASP A 80 16.21 -6.93 -2.04
CA ASP A 80 15.66 -6.56 -3.34
C ASP A 80 15.58 -7.77 -4.28
N ASN A 81 16.54 -8.69 -4.21
CA ASN A 81 16.53 -9.92 -5.02
C ASN A 81 15.37 -10.85 -4.64
N ALA A 82 14.86 -10.77 -3.41
CA ALA A 82 13.70 -11.56 -3.01
C ALA A 82 12.44 -11.12 -3.78
N PHE A 83 12.33 -9.84 -4.19
CA PHE A 83 11.21 -9.41 -5.04
C PHE A 83 11.29 -10.01 -6.44
N ASP A 84 12.49 -10.05 -7.03
CA ASP A 84 12.71 -10.65 -8.36
C ASP A 84 12.41 -12.16 -8.34
N GLU A 85 12.78 -12.87 -7.27
CA GLU A 85 12.46 -14.29 -7.11
C GLU A 85 10.95 -14.54 -6.98
N ILE A 86 10.25 -13.66 -6.27
CA ILE A 86 8.79 -13.76 -6.17
C ILE A 86 8.14 -13.48 -7.53
N ASP A 87 8.60 -12.46 -8.25
CA ASP A 87 8.12 -12.13 -9.59
C ASP A 87 8.32 -13.32 -10.54
N ALA A 88 9.50 -13.96 -10.49
CA ALA A 88 9.80 -15.15 -11.26
C ALA A 88 8.94 -16.37 -10.88
N TYR A 89 8.67 -16.59 -9.57
CA TYR A 89 7.81 -17.67 -9.09
C TYR A 89 6.35 -17.48 -9.53
N VAL A 90 5.85 -16.25 -9.46
CA VAL A 90 4.47 -15.92 -9.85
C VAL A 90 4.32 -15.95 -11.38
N GLY A 91 5.32 -15.48 -12.12
CA GLY A 91 5.27 -15.35 -13.57
C GLY A 91 4.04 -14.56 -14.03
N ASP A 92 3.32 -15.10 -15.01
CA ASP A 92 2.09 -14.48 -15.53
C ASP A 92 0.83 -14.74 -14.65
N ALA A 93 0.95 -15.45 -13.53
CA ALA A 93 -0.18 -15.80 -12.66
C ALA A 93 -0.50 -14.72 -11.60
N CYS A 94 -1.59 -14.88 -10.83
CA CYS A 94 -1.79 -14.04 -9.64
C CYS A 94 -0.94 -14.53 -8.47
N ALA A 95 -0.25 -13.61 -7.80
CA ALA A 95 0.41 -13.83 -6.51
C ALA A 95 -0.53 -14.21 -5.35
N CYS A 96 -1.84 -14.19 -5.58
CA CYS A 96 -2.89 -14.47 -4.60
C CYS A 96 -2.70 -15.80 -3.84
N GLY A 97 -2.07 -16.80 -4.46
CA GLY A 97 -1.87 -18.13 -3.88
C GLY A 97 -0.69 -18.26 -2.92
N CYS A 98 0.28 -17.34 -2.97
CA CYS A 98 1.49 -17.38 -2.14
C CYS A 98 1.60 -16.22 -1.17
N PHE A 99 0.67 -15.27 -1.17
CA PHE A 99 0.72 -14.08 -0.31
C PHE A 99 -0.40 -14.05 0.74
N SER A 100 -0.05 -13.55 1.93
CA SER A 100 -1.02 -13.13 2.94
C SER A 100 -0.69 -11.73 3.45
N ALA A 101 -1.73 -10.97 3.80
CA ALA A 101 -1.62 -9.63 4.34
C ALA A 101 -2.35 -9.54 5.68
N LYS A 102 -1.73 -8.88 6.67
CA LYS A 102 -2.32 -8.61 7.98
C LYS A 102 -2.15 -7.15 8.35
N PHE A 103 -3.24 -6.51 8.78
CA PHE A 103 -3.16 -5.21 9.41
C PHE A 103 -2.37 -5.33 10.72
N VAL A 104 -1.39 -4.44 10.92
CA VAL A 104 -0.53 -4.43 12.12
C VAL A 104 -0.94 -3.30 13.05
N SER A 105 -0.94 -2.07 12.54
CA SER A 105 -1.27 -0.89 13.35
C SER A 105 -1.58 0.32 12.46
N GLU A 106 -2.22 1.32 13.05
CA GLU A 106 -2.19 2.68 12.49
C GLU A 106 -0.80 3.28 12.78
N VAL A 107 -0.23 3.97 11.80
CA VAL A 107 1.07 4.66 11.95
C VAL A 107 0.84 6.15 12.11
N ASP A 108 -0.05 6.71 11.29
CA ASP A 108 -0.49 8.09 11.38
C ASP A 108 -1.96 8.18 10.98
N ALA A 109 -2.82 8.46 11.96
CA ALA A 109 -4.26 8.60 11.79
C ALA A 109 -4.67 9.98 11.25
N THR A 110 -3.71 10.89 11.01
CA THR A 110 -3.99 12.19 10.41
C THR A 110 -4.64 12.01 9.03
N PRO A 111 -5.82 12.61 8.79
CA PRO A 111 -6.47 12.55 7.48
C PRO A 111 -5.59 13.18 6.40
N ARG A 112 -5.43 12.47 5.28
CA ARG A 112 -4.60 12.89 4.15
C ARG A 112 -5.44 12.91 2.89
N GLN A 113 -5.47 14.04 2.21
CA GLN A 113 -6.03 14.13 0.86
C GLN A 113 -4.89 14.19 -0.16
N LYS A 114 -5.10 13.57 -1.32
CA LYS A 114 -4.19 13.71 -2.46
C LYS A 114 -4.68 14.86 -3.34
N LEU A 115 -3.76 15.74 -3.72
CA LEU A 115 -4.03 16.82 -4.67
C LEU A 115 -3.34 16.51 -5.99
N ARG A 116 -3.90 17.02 -7.08
CA ARG A 116 -3.27 17.01 -8.40
C ARG A 116 -2.21 18.12 -8.46
N GLU A 117 -1.10 17.80 -9.10
CA GLU A 117 0.00 18.75 -9.40
C GLU A 117 -0.44 19.83 -10.39
#